data_AF-G0EV32-F1
#
_entry.id   AF-G0EV32-F1
#
_cell.length_a   1.000
_cell.length_b   1.000
_cell.length_c   1.000
_cell.angle_alpha   90.00
_cell.angle_beta   90.00
_cell.angle_gamma   90.00
#
_symmetry.space_group_name_H-M   'P 1'
#
loop_
_entity.id
_entity.type
_entity.pdbx_description
1 polymer ?
#
loop_
_entity_poly.entity_id
_entity_poly.type
_entity_poly.pdbx_seq_one_letter_code
_entity_poly.pdbx_strand_id
1 'polypeptide(L)'
;MWPLLLGTLTMLVFALPLLPAVLEWRRRRDIRPLAIDGEHTLDVAAVAAVFRAMVERQDETSGLHGLAHPVSALRPVVHVTGTFMPTAAEAFIGVCARTIVTSGSLVLPDNYTFSRDIYGRRGISTGRLNRMQVLLSEGEILMRGASELQRWAHARSIHVEPQCRLLGPVSALYSIRLEDECEFTSVSAAVIGFGPRHLAAPPGMDATAPAGGDWAHAVMAPDEAADGRWLVTRDLTFPANTLYRGDLVVHGDLWLGTGARIIGSVKASGSIWLGARVRIDGALIAAGTISVARECVIAGPVAAEREIDVGARCTIGAADKRTTLVAPVLHVCAGTVVHGAACAPEEGRVVSDGLVASP
;
A
#
# COMPACT_ATOMS: atom_id res chain seq x y z
N MET A 1 -60.75 4.36 27.99
CA MET A 1 -59.52 3.84 28.65
C MET A 1 -58.76 2.84 27.77
N TRP A 2 -59.42 1.84 27.19
CA TRP A 2 -58.77 0.83 26.33
C TRP A 2 -57.95 1.35 25.13
N PRO A 3 -58.39 2.35 24.35
CA PRO A 3 -57.61 2.83 23.20
C PRO A 3 -56.33 3.58 23.61
N LEU A 4 -56.35 4.25 24.77
CA LEU A 4 -55.15 4.90 25.34
C LEU A 4 -54.15 3.86 25.84
N LEU A 5 -54.65 2.78 26.43
CA LEU A 5 -53.83 1.68 26.93
C LEU A 5 -53.20 0.91 25.77
N LEU A 6 -53.94 0.68 24.68
CA LEU A 6 -53.40 0.07 23.48
C LEU A 6 -52.35 0.97 22.82
N GLY A 7 -52.65 2.27 22.64
CA GLY A 7 -51.71 3.22 22.01
C GLY A 7 -50.42 3.41 22.78
N THR A 8 -50.48 3.42 24.12
CA THR A 8 -49.29 3.48 24.98
C THR A 8 -48.47 2.19 24.89
N LEU A 9 -49.12 1.03 24.83
CA LEU A 9 -48.45 -0.26 24.63
C LEU A 9 -47.71 -0.30 23.28
N THR A 10 -48.34 0.14 22.19
CA THR A 10 -47.69 0.18 20.87
C THR A 10 -46.48 1.11 20.84
N MET A 11 -46.61 2.31 21.41
CA MET A 11 -45.49 3.25 21.52
C MET A 11 -44.33 2.68 22.34
N LEU A 12 -44.63 1.95 23.42
CA LEU A 12 -43.61 1.32 24.25
C LEU A 12 -42.88 0.20 23.49
N VAL A 13 -43.60 -0.61 22.70
CA VAL A 13 -43.00 -1.67 21.86
C VAL A 13 -42.07 -1.07 20.79
N PHE A 14 -42.42 0.08 20.21
CA PHE A 14 -41.55 0.77 19.25
C PHE A 14 -40.34 1.48 19.90
N ALA A 15 -40.51 2.03 21.10
CA ALA A 15 -39.44 2.76 21.79
C ALA A 15 -38.41 1.84 22.46
N LEU A 16 -38.82 0.64 22.91
CA LEU A 16 -37.95 -0.30 23.61
C LEU A 16 -36.68 -0.69 22.83
N PRO A 17 -36.73 -1.06 21.53
CA PRO A 17 -35.54 -1.41 20.76
C PRO A 17 -34.65 -0.19 20.42
N LEU A 18 -35.18 1.03 20.52
CA LEU A 18 -34.42 2.28 20.31
C LEU A 18 -33.73 2.77 21.59
N LEU A 19 -34.12 2.24 22.75
CA LEU A 19 -33.58 2.61 24.05
C LEU A 19 -32.05 2.44 24.16
N PRO A 20 -31.43 1.35 23.65
CA PRO A 20 -29.97 1.19 23.66
C PRO A 20 -29.27 2.32 22.89
N ALA A 21 -29.76 2.65 21.68
CA ALA A 21 -29.18 3.70 20.84
C ALA A 21 -29.32 5.10 21.48
N VAL A 22 -30.44 5.39 22.13
CA VAL A 22 -30.64 6.66 22.86
C VAL A 22 -29.76 6.72 24.11
N LEU A 23 -29.59 5.60 24.82
CA LEU A 23 -28.70 5.50 25.98
C LEU A 23 -27.23 5.66 25.57
N GLU A 24 -26.83 5.13 24.42
CA GLU A 24 -25.50 5.23 23.84
C GLU A 24 -25.20 6.66 23.35
N TRP A 25 -26.15 7.30 22.67
CA TRP A 25 -26.05 8.72 22.28
C TRP A 25 -25.88 9.64 23.50
N ARG A 26 -26.62 9.35 24.59
CA ARG A 26 -26.60 10.17 25.81
C ARG A 26 -25.42 9.85 26.73
N ARG A 27 -24.94 8.61 26.76
CA ARG A 27 -23.74 8.17 27.48
C ARG A 27 -22.70 7.79 26.44
N ARG A 28 -22.01 8.79 25.87
CA ARG A 28 -20.84 8.64 24.97
C ARG A 28 -19.77 7.74 25.62
N ARG A 29 -19.95 6.42 25.53
CA ARG A 29 -19.03 5.39 26.04
C ARG A 29 -18.29 4.68 24.92
N ASP A 30 -18.71 4.92 23.68
CA ASP A 30 -18.03 4.38 22.50
C ASP A 30 -16.94 5.36 22.02
N ILE A 31 -15.85 5.37 22.79
CA ILE A 31 -14.56 5.98 22.42
C ILE A 31 -13.56 4.87 22.03
N ARG A 32 -14.03 3.62 21.95
CA ARG A 32 -13.21 2.52 21.48
C ARG A 32 -13.61 2.24 20.03
N PRO A 33 -12.68 2.33 19.08
CA PRO A 33 -12.93 1.93 17.70
C PRO A 33 -13.57 0.55 17.69
N LEU A 34 -14.55 0.34 16.81
CA LEU A 34 -15.06 -1.00 16.51
C LEU A 34 -13.87 -1.96 16.36
N ALA A 35 -13.95 -3.14 16.96
CA ALA A 35 -13.00 -4.20 16.71
C ALA A 35 -13.14 -4.64 15.26
N ILE A 36 -12.41 -3.98 14.36
CA ILE A 36 -12.27 -4.40 12.97
C ILE A 36 -11.40 -5.66 13.01
N ASP A 37 -11.85 -6.74 12.36
CA ASP A 37 -11.05 -7.95 12.18
C ASP A 37 -9.68 -7.55 11.61
N GLY A 38 -8.63 -7.81 12.38
CA GLY A 38 -7.25 -7.38 12.09
C GLY A 38 -6.65 -7.99 10.82
N GLU A 39 -7.38 -8.87 10.13
CA GLU A 39 -7.02 -9.35 8.80
C GLU A 39 -7.30 -8.33 7.69
N HIS A 40 -8.17 -7.33 7.92
CA HIS A 40 -8.65 -6.45 6.84
C HIS A 40 -8.25 -4.96 6.96
N THR A 41 -7.63 -4.50 8.04
CA THR A 41 -7.16 -3.10 8.16
C THR A 41 -5.82 -2.94 8.90
N LEU A 42 -4.75 -3.21 8.16
CA LEU A 42 -3.46 -2.49 8.11
C LEU A 42 -2.92 -1.80 9.40
N ASP A 43 -2.34 -2.61 10.28
CA ASP A 43 -0.99 -2.33 10.78
C ASP A 43 -0.18 -3.63 10.78
N VAL A 44 0.40 -3.97 9.63
CA VAL A 44 1.27 -5.14 9.50
C VAL A 44 2.45 -5.08 10.48
N ALA A 45 2.90 -3.88 10.86
CA ALA A 45 3.95 -3.73 11.88
C ALA A 45 3.45 -4.12 13.28
N ALA A 46 2.19 -3.82 13.62
CA ALA A 46 1.58 -4.31 14.86
C ALA A 46 1.41 -5.83 14.86
N VAL A 47 0.93 -6.42 13.76
CA VAL A 47 0.83 -7.88 13.60
C VAL A 47 2.21 -8.54 13.73
N ALA A 48 3.22 -7.95 13.08
CA ALA A 48 4.61 -8.38 13.19
C ALA A 48 5.14 -8.29 14.63
N ALA A 49 4.81 -7.23 15.37
CA ALA A 49 5.21 -7.07 16.77
C ALA A 49 4.59 -8.14 17.68
N VAL A 50 3.31 -8.49 17.47
CA VAL A 50 2.66 -9.60 18.20
C VAL A 50 3.34 -10.92 17.88
N PHE A 51 3.64 -11.18 16.60
CA PHE A 51 4.34 -12.40 16.20
C PHE A 51 5.76 -12.49 16.77
N ARG A 52 6.52 -11.39 16.76
CA ARG A 52 7.84 -11.29 17.40
C ARG A 52 7.77 -11.67 18.88
N ALA A 53 6.81 -11.11 19.62
CA ALA A 53 6.62 -11.42 21.02
C ALA A 53 6.30 -12.90 21.27
N MET A 54 5.61 -13.58 20.34
CA MET A 54 5.37 -15.03 20.43
C MET A 54 6.66 -15.84 20.22
N VAL A 55 7.50 -15.45 19.26
CA VAL A 55 8.79 -16.11 18.99
C VAL A 55 9.75 -15.95 20.16
N GLU A 56 9.87 -14.74 20.73
CA GLU A 56 10.74 -14.45 21.88
C GLU A 56 10.34 -15.26 23.12
N ARG A 57 9.05 -15.33 23.44
CA ARG A 57 8.54 -16.14 24.56
C ARG A 57 8.84 -17.63 24.38
N GLN A 58 8.84 -18.14 23.14
CA GLN A 58 9.17 -19.53 22.87
C GLN A 58 10.66 -19.84 23.11
N ASP A 59 11.55 -18.90 22.78
CA ASP A 59 12.99 -19.02 23.03
C ASP A 59 13.27 -19.07 24.54
N GLU A 60 12.58 -18.24 25.33
CA GLU A 60 12.65 -18.27 26.80
C GLU A 60 12.11 -19.57 27.42
N THR A 61 11.00 -20.10 26.88
CA THR A 61 10.37 -21.34 27.40
C THR A 61 11.16 -22.60 27.03
N SER A 62 12.03 -22.54 26.01
CA SER A 62 12.97 -23.63 25.71
C SER A 62 14.10 -23.75 26.76
N GLY A 63 14.24 -22.78 27.67
CA GLY A 63 15.17 -22.79 28.81
C GLY A 63 14.61 -23.32 30.14
N LEU A 64 13.28 -23.48 30.28
CA LEU A 64 12.66 -24.06 31.48
C LEU A 64 11.60 -25.11 31.10
N HIS A 65 11.87 -26.36 31.46
CA HIS A 65 10.85 -27.41 31.44
C HIS A 65 9.73 -27.11 32.44
N GLY A 66 8.51 -26.91 31.91
CA GLY A 66 7.28 -27.09 32.66
C GLY A 66 6.43 -25.83 32.76
N LEU A 67 5.40 -25.75 31.90
CA LEU A 67 3.99 -25.52 32.22
C LEU A 67 3.24 -25.17 30.93
N ALA A 68 2.19 -25.91 30.65
CA ALA A 68 1.43 -25.83 29.41
C ALA A 68 0.37 -24.71 29.48
N HIS A 69 0.51 -23.68 28.63
CA HIS A 69 -0.54 -22.84 28.02
C HIS A 69 0.13 -21.77 27.10
N PRO A 70 -0.60 -21.13 26.16
CA PRO A 70 -1.02 -21.60 24.84
C PRO A 70 0.09 -21.49 23.77
N VAL A 71 1.12 -22.35 23.79
CA VAL A 71 2.23 -22.38 22.81
C VAL A 71 1.98 -23.38 21.68
N SER A 72 0.72 -23.53 21.24
CA SER A 72 0.33 -24.49 20.20
C SER A 72 0.32 -23.89 18.78
N ALA A 73 0.21 -22.55 18.65
CA ALA A 73 0.00 -21.90 17.35
C ALA A 73 1.21 -22.05 16.39
N LEU A 74 2.43 -21.94 16.92
CA LEU A 74 3.66 -22.02 16.13
C LEU A 74 4.13 -23.46 15.90
N ARG A 75 3.64 -24.44 16.66
CA ARG A 75 4.11 -25.83 16.54
C ARG A 75 3.50 -26.52 15.31
N PRO A 76 4.27 -27.36 14.59
CA PRO A 76 5.67 -27.72 14.83
C PRO A 76 6.67 -26.62 14.41
N VAL A 77 7.71 -26.40 15.20
CA VAL A 77 8.77 -25.39 14.94
C VAL A 77 10.10 -26.07 14.61
N VAL A 78 10.86 -25.50 13.69
CA VAL A 78 12.25 -25.87 13.41
C VAL A 78 13.17 -24.68 13.56
N HIS A 79 14.23 -24.84 14.35
CA HIS A 79 15.30 -23.86 14.48
C HIS A 79 16.37 -24.14 13.43
N VAL A 80 16.65 -23.16 12.58
CA VAL A 80 17.61 -23.28 11.47
C VAL A 80 18.78 -22.34 11.70
N THR A 81 19.98 -22.78 11.36
CA THR A 81 21.18 -21.92 11.34
C THR A 81 21.68 -21.80 9.90
N GLY A 82 21.45 -20.67 9.25
CA GLY A 82 21.83 -20.46 7.85
C GLY A 82 20.82 -21.04 6.86
N THR A 83 21.17 -22.15 6.21
CA THR A 83 20.36 -22.74 5.15
C THR A 83 19.33 -23.72 5.71
N PHE A 84 18.07 -23.59 5.31
CA PHE A 84 17.04 -24.56 5.64
C PHE A 84 17.27 -25.86 4.88
N MET A 85 17.48 -26.95 5.63
CA MET A 85 17.59 -28.30 5.09
C MET A 85 16.25 -29.03 5.30
N PRO A 86 15.51 -29.33 4.21
CA PRO A 86 14.29 -30.11 4.29
C PRO A 86 14.59 -31.56 4.70
N THR A 87 13.65 -32.20 5.38
CA THR A 87 13.69 -33.65 5.60
C THR A 87 13.49 -34.40 4.27
N ALA A 88 13.88 -35.67 4.20
CA ALA A 88 13.68 -36.48 2.99
C ALA A 88 12.21 -36.52 2.54
N ALA A 89 11.27 -36.53 3.49
CA ALA A 89 9.83 -36.50 3.21
C ALA A 89 9.39 -35.13 2.64
N GLU A 90 9.84 -34.02 3.24
CA GLU A 90 9.56 -32.67 2.74
C GLU A 90 10.18 -32.45 1.35
N ALA A 91 11.37 -33.01 1.10
CA ALA A 91 12.04 -32.98 -0.19
C ALA A 91 11.33 -33.78 -1.27
N PHE A 92 10.73 -34.89 -0.90
CA PHE A 92 9.92 -35.67 -1.83
C PHE A 92 8.60 -34.98 -2.19
N ILE A 93 7.96 -34.32 -1.21
CA ILE A 93 6.62 -33.73 -1.37
C ILE A 93 6.68 -32.25 -1.84
N GLY A 94 7.78 -31.54 -1.58
CA GLY A 94 7.91 -30.11 -1.86
C GLY A 94 7.11 -29.22 -0.90
N VAL A 95 6.77 -29.73 0.29
CA VAL A 95 5.94 -29.02 1.28
C VAL A 95 6.63 -29.04 2.63
N CYS A 96 6.79 -27.86 3.25
CA CYS A 96 7.21 -27.71 4.64
C CYS A 96 6.02 -27.22 5.48
N ALA A 97 5.59 -28.05 6.43
CA ALA A 97 4.47 -27.76 7.35
C ALA A 97 4.95 -27.36 8.75
N ARG A 98 6.17 -26.81 8.85
CA ARG A 98 6.80 -26.40 10.10
C ARG A 98 7.06 -24.90 10.08
N THR A 99 6.83 -24.25 11.20
CA THR A 99 7.25 -22.85 11.41
C THR A 99 8.77 -22.82 11.47
N ILE A 100 9.39 -21.97 10.65
CA ILE A 100 10.85 -21.86 10.60
C ILE A 100 11.28 -20.65 11.41
N VAL A 101 12.19 -20.85 12.36
CA VAL A 101 12.74 -19.78 13.21
C VAL A 101 14.25 -19.78 13.10
N THR A 102 14.86 -18.63 12.83
CA THR A 102 16.31 -18.47 12.92
C THR A 102 16.72 -17.19 13.65
N SER A 103 17.78 -17.29 14.45
CA SER A 103 18.46 -16.15 15.07
C SER A 103 19.44 -15.45 14.11
N GLY A 104 19.70 -16.05 12.94
CA GLY A 104 20.62 -15.55 11.93
C GLY A 104 19.92 -15.14 10.63
N SER A 105 20.66 -15.26 9.53
CA SER A 105 20.09 -15.15 8.18
C SER A 105 19.59 -16.53 7.74
N LEU A 106 18.43 -16.55 7.09
CA LEU A 106 17.80 -17.76 6.56
C LEU A 106 17.94 -17.81 5.04
N VAL A 107 18.30 -18.97 4.50
CA VAL A 107 18.20 -19.26 3.05
C VAL A 107 17.25 -20.43 2.84
N LEU A 108 16.21 -20.23 2.04
CA LEU A 108 15.24 -21.26 1.68
C LEU A 108 15.57 -21.88 0.31
N PRO A 109 15.24 -23.16 0.09
CA PRO A 109 15.37 -23.82 -1.21
C PRO A 109 14.33 -23.30 -2.22
N ASP A 110 14.54 -23.65 -3.50
CA ASP A 110 13.59 -23.39 -4.58
C ASP A 110 12.46 -24.43 -4.61
N ASN A 111 11.31 -24.05 -5.17
CA ASN A 111 10.18 -24.93 -5.49
C ASN A 111 9.56 -25.62 -4.26
N TYR A 112 9.29 -24.85 -3.21
CA TYR A 112 8.64 -25.30 -1.98
C TYR A 112 7.37 -24.53 -1.64
N THR A 113 6.42 -25.26 -1.06
CA THR A 113 5.30 -24.66 -0.33
C THR A 113 5.59 -24.66 1.17
N PHE A 114 5.76 -23.48 1.75
CA PHE A 114 5.85 -23.27 3.19
C PHE A 114 4.48 -22.90 3.73
N SER A 115 3.80 -23.88 4.33
CA SER A 115 2.41 -23.72 4.83
C SER A 115 2.33 -23.11 6.23
N ARG A 116 3.47 -22.72 6.80
CA ARG A 116 3.60 -22.10 8.13
C ARG A 116 4.50 -20.88 8.06
N ASP A 117 4.51 -20.13 9.16
CA ASP A 117 5.15 -18.83 9.25
C ASP A 117 6.68 -18.97 9.33
N ILE A 118 7.40 -17.99 8.77
CA ILE A 118 8.85 -17.99 8.71
C ILE A 118 9.38 -16.73 9.39
N TYR A 119 10.30 -16.93 10.33
CA TYR A 119 10.99 -15.88 11.06
C TYR A 119 12.50 -15.94 10.87
N GLY A 120 13.11 -14.80 10.50
CA GLY A 120 14.56 -14.65 10.46
C GLY A 120 15.05 -13.35 11.09
N ARG A 121 15.86 -13.45 12.14
CA ARG A 121 16.32 -12.25 12.87
C ARG A 121 17.25 -11.34 12.06
N ARG A 122 18.12 -11.86 11.18
CA ARG A 122 19.04 -11.01 10.39
C ARG A 122 18.60 -10.82 8.93
N GLY A 123 17.87 -11.77 8.40
CA GLY A 123 17.41 -11.72 7.01
C GLY A 123 16.79 -13.02 6.55
N ILE A 124 16.01 -12.95 5.48
CA ILE A 124 15.46 -14.11 4.79
C ILE A 124 15.76 -13.94 3.31
N SER A 125 16.46 -14.90 2.71
CA SER A 125 16.50 -15.09 1.27
C SER A 125 15.64 -16.29 0.95
N THR A 126 14.54 -16.07 0.22
CA THR A 126 13.75 -17.20 -0.28
C THR A 126 14.52 -17.91 -1.41
N GLY A 127 14.08 -19.09 -1.80
CA GLY A 127 14.33 -19.61 -3.14
C GLY A 127 13.26 -19.15 -4.13
N ARG A 128 13.40 -19.52 -5.40
CA ARG A 128 12.46 -19.27 -6.50
C ARG A 128 11.26 -20.20 -6.43
N LEU A 129 10.16 -19.82 -7.09
CA LEU A 129 8.96 -20.67 -7.23
C LEU A 129 8.41 -21.15 -5.88
N ASN A 130 8.55 -20.33 -4.83
CA ASN A 130 8.10 -20.68 -3.50
C ASN A 130 6.71 -20.12 -3.22
N ARG A 131 5.90 -20.86 -2.46
CA ARG A 131 4.63 -20.36 -1.92
C ARG A 131 4.74 -20.26 -0.40
N MET A 132 4.48 -19.08 0.15
CA MET A 132 4.69 -18.80 1.57
C MET A 132 3.48 -18.10 2.17
N GLN A 133 3.19 -18.39 3.44
CA GLN A 133 2.09 -17.74 4.16
C GLN A 133 2.52 -16.37 4.70
N VAL A 134 3.54 -16.38 5.56
CA VAL A 134 3.99 -15.25 6.36
C VAL A 134 5.51 -15.20 6.38
N LEU A 135 6.07 -14.01 6.17
CA LEU A 135 7.50 -13.74 6.31
C LEU A 135 7.75 -12.59 7.29
N LEU A 136 8.48 -12.84 8.38
CA LEU A 136 8.95 -11.80 9.29
C LEU A 136 10.47 -11.80 9.39
N SER A 137 11.08 -10.63 9.20
CA SER A 137 12.51 -10.42 9.40
C SER A 137 12.80 -9.13 10.17
N GLU A 138 13.77 -9.13 11.08
CA GLU A 138 14.28 -7.86 11.65
C GLU A 138 15.35 -7.21 10.76
N GLY A 139 15.74 -7.87 9.69
CA GLY A 139 16.68 -7.36 8.71
C GLY A 139 16.01 -7.23 7.34
N GLU A 140 16.58 -7.90 6.35
CA GLU A 140 16.12 -7.81 4.96
C GLU A 140 15.32 -9.05 4.55
N ILE A 141 14.38 -8.88 3.63
CA ILE A 141 13.76 -10.01 2.90
C ILE A 141 14.11 -9.85 1.42
N LEU A 142 14.73 -10.89 0.87
CA LEU A 142 14.89 -11.09 -0.57
C LEU A 142 13.93 -12.20 -1.01
N MET A 143 12.86 -11.82 -1.69
CA MET A 143 11.92 -12.75 -2.30
C MET A 143 12.35 -13.00 -3.74
N ARG A 144 12.79 -14.22 -4.02
CA ARG A 144 13.28 -14.62 -5.34
C ARG A 144 12.13 -14.86 -6.32
N GLY A 145 12.44 -14.72 -7.60
CA GLY A 145 11.45 -14.62 -8.67
C GLY A 145 10.43 -15.76 -8.73
N ALA A 146 9.27 -15.44 -9.29
CA ALA A 146 8.13 -16.33 -9.47
C ALA A 146 7.61 -16.97 -8.16
N SER A 147 7.78 -16.30 -7.03
CA SER A 147 7.27 -16.75 -5.72
C SER A 147 5.95 -16.07 -5.36
N GLU A 148 5.19 -16.67 -4.44
CA GLU A 148 3.88 -16.19 -3.99
C GLU A 148 3.88 -16.02 -2.47
N LEU A 149 3.37 -14.87 -1.99
CA LEU A 149 3.12 -14.57 -0.58
C LEU A 149 1.62 -14.44 -0.36
N GLN A 150 1.06 -15.21 0.57
CA GLN A 150 -0.39 -15.31 0.74
C GLN A 150 -0.98 -14.35 1.78
N ARG A 151 -0.32 -14.13 2.93
CA ARG A 151 -0.95 -13.39 4.05
C ARG A 151 -0.28 -12.07 4.35
N TRP A 152 0.99 -12.04 4.71
CA TRP A 152 1.68 -10.78 4.97
C TRP A 152 3.20 -10.95 5.08
N ALA A 153 3.93 -9.86 4.88
CA ALA A 153 5.36 -9.80 5.17
C ALA A 153 5.78 -8.49 5.85
N HIS A 154 6.77 -8.58 6.73
CA HIS A 154 7.36 -7.41 7.38
C HIS A 154 8.88 -7.53 7.51
N ALA A 155 9.60 -6.44 7.18
CA ALA A 155 11.05 -6.34 7.37
C ALA A 155 11.56 -4.91 7.55
N ARG A 156 12.87 -4.72 7.72
CA ARG A 156 13.49 -3.39 7.57
C ARG A 156 13.46 -2.94 6.11
N SER A 157 13.84 -3.84 5.20
CA SER A 157 13.81 -3.63 3.76
C SER A 157 13.41 -4.91 3.04
N ILE A 158 12.62 -4.78 1.97
CA ILE A 158 12.13 -5.90 1.18
C ILE A 158 12.49 -5.68 -0.29
N HIS A 159 13.08 -6.68 -0.92
CA HIS A 159 13.29 -6.73 -2.35
C HIS A 159 12.57 -7.95 -2.93
N VAL A 160 11.73 -7.70 -3.92
CA VAL A 160 10.92 -8.70 -4.59
C VAL A 160 11.37 -8.76 -6.05
N GLU A 161 11.94 -9.91 -6.43
CA GLU A 161 12.37 -10.21 -7.79
C GLU A 161 11.16 -10.39 -8.74
N PRO A 162 11.38 -10.38 -10.07
CA PRO A 162 10.29 -10.38 -11.05
C PRO A 162 9.28 -11.53 -10.89
N GLN A 163 8.07 -11.31 -11.38
CA GLN A 163 6.98 -12.30 -11.48
C GLN A 163 6.49 -12.84 -10.12
N CYS A 164 6.79 -12.16 -9.02
CA CYS A 164 6.26 -12.53 -7.71
C CYS A 164 4.83 -12.01 -7.50
N ARG A 165 4.05 -12.72 -6.70
CA ARG A 165 2.66 -12.36 -6.37
C ARG A 165 2.50 -12.14 -4.87
N LEU A 166 2.17 -10.91 -4.48
CA LEU A 166 1.95 -10.49 -3.09
C LEU A 166 0.46 -10.34 -2.84
N LEU A 167 -0.20 -11.44 -2.48
CA LEU A 167 -1.66 -11.48 -2.31
C LEU A 167 -2.09 -10.77 -1.02
N GLY A 168 -1.23 -10.78 -0.01
CA GLY A 168 -1.45 -10.09 1.26
C GLY A 168 -0.57 -8.84 1.44
N PRO A 169 -0.86 -8.00 2.46
CA PRO A 169 -0.14 -6.75 2.68
C PRO A 169 1.33 -6.96 3.04
N VAL A 170 2.20 -6.15 2.46
CA VAL A 170 3.65 -6.16 2.68
C VAL A 170 4.11 -4.82 3.22
N SER A 171 4.87 -4.85 4.30
CA SER A 171 5.38 -3.63 4.93
C SER A 171 6.88 -3.68 5.16
N ALA A 172 7.54 -2.53 5.03
CA ALA A 172 8.94 -2.39 5.40
C ALA A 172 9.17 -1.07 6.13
N LEU A 173 10.12 -1.05 7.07
CA LEU A 173 10.45 0.18 7.79
C LEU A 173 11.08 1.25 6.88
N TYR A 174 11.95 0.83 5.96
CA TYR A 174 12.73 1.73 5.11
C TYR A 174 12.32 1.63 3.64
N SER A 175 12.40 0.46 3.02
CA SER A 175 12.24 0.37 1.57
C SER A 175 11.59 -0.92 1.10
N ILE A 176 10.71 -0.82 0.11
CA ILE A 176 10.24 -1.94 -0.71
C ILE A 176 10.71 -1.70 -2.15
N ARG A 177 11.20 -2.75 -2.82
CA ARG A 177 11.39 -2.76 -4.28
C ARG A 177 10.62 -3.92 -4.88
N LEU A 178 9.73 -3.61 -5.82
CA LEU A 178 8.98 -4.56 -6.62
C LEU A 178 9.53 -4.50 -8.04
N GLU A 179 10.13 -5.58 -8.53
CA GLU A 179 10.63 -5.66 -9.90
C GLU A 179 9.48 -5.89 -10.91
N ASP A 180 9.83 -6.02 -12.19
CA ASP A 180 8.88 -6.13 -13.28
C ASP A 180 7.92 -7.32 -13.12
N GLU A 181 6.67 -7.14 -13.55
CA GLU A 181 5.61 -8.17 -13.51
C GLU A 181 5.28 -8.68 -12.10
N CYS A 182 5.64 -7.94 -11.05
CA CYS A 182 5.16 -8.22 -9.71
C CYS A 182 3.68 -7.82 -9.57
N GLU A 183 2.89 -8.71 -8.95
CA GLU A 183 1.52 -8.42 -8.53
C GLU A 183 1.49 -8.09 -7.04
N PHE A 184 0.69 -7.11 -6.63
CA PHE A 184 0.56 -6.71 -5.22
C PHE A 184 -0.83 -6.19 -4.88
N THR A 185 -1.27 -6.39 -3.64
CA THR A 185 -2.53 -5.82 -3.12
C THR A 185 -2.29 -4.60 -2.25
N SER A 186 -1.28 -4.63 -1.38
CA SER A 186 -0.94 -3.50 -0.52
C SER A 186 0.53 -3.53 -0.13
N VAL A 187 1.21 -2.41 -0.32
CA VAL A 187 2.62 -2.22 0.05
C VAL A 187 2.82 -0.91 0.80
N SER A 188 3.61 -0.95 1.88
CA SER A 188 3.90 0.25 2.69
C SER A 188 5.35 0.31 3.16
N ALA A 189 6.04 1.41 2.85
CA ALA A 189 7.39 1.70 3.32
C ALA A 189 7.71 3.20 3.30
N ALA A 190 8.85 3.61 3.85
CA ALA A 190 9.30 5.00 3.68
C ALA A 190 9.53 5.35 2.20
N VAL A 191 9.98 4.39 1.40
CA VAL A 191 10.09 4.49 -0.06
C VAL A 191 9.76 3.15 -0.73
N ILE A 192 8.94 3.19 -1.77
CA ILE A 192 8.58 2.06 -2.61
C ILE A 192 9.08 2.36 -4.02
N GLY A 193 9.98 1.52 -4.53
CA GLY A 193 10.45 1.58 -5.91
C GLY A 193 9.80 0.49 -6.75
N PHE A 194 9.29 0.88 -7.91
CA PHE A 194 8.73 -0.02 -8.90
C PHE A 194 9.75 -0.19 -10.03
N GLY A 195 10.10 -1.43 -10.38
CA GLY A 195 11.16 -1.78 -11.33
C GLY A 195 12.59 -1.69 -10.76
N PRO A 196 13.61 -1.85 -11.64
CA PRO A 196 15.00 -1.92 -11.26
C PRO A 196 15.48 -0.62 -10.61
N ARG A 197 16.52 -0.72 -9.76
CA ARG A 197 17.19 0.46 -9.18
C ARG A 197 17.61 1.43 -10.28
N HIS A 198 16.88 2.52 -10.42
CA HIS A 198 17.42 3.67 -11.11
C HIS A 198 18.47 4.31 -10.19
N LEU A 199 19.74 4.29 -10.59
CA LEU A 199 20.86 4.87 -9.84
C LEU A 199 20.81 6.41 -9.78
N ALA A 200 19.92 7.03 -10.57
CA ALA A 200 19.64 8.44 -10.42
C ALA A 200 18.80 8.64 -9.15
N ALA A 201 19.25 9.51 -8.25
CA ALA A 201 18.47 9.92 -7.10
C ALA A 201 17.06 10.33 -7.57
N PRO A 202 15.97 9.88 -6.92
CA PRO A 202 14.66 10.42 -7.20
C PRO A 202 14.78 11.92 -6.99
N PRO A 203 14.52 12.71 -8.03
CA PRO A 203 14.73 14.13 -7.93
C PRO A 203 13.73 14.62 -6.88
N GLY A 204 14.26 15.19 -5.79
CA GLY A 204 13.41 15.82 -4.77
C GLY A 204 12.47 16.79 -5.45
N MET A 205 11.31 17.05 -4.84
CA MET A 205 10.32 17.96 -5.39
C MET A 205 10.92 19.29 -5.86
N ASP A 206 12.01 19.74 -5.20
CA ASP A 206 12.77 20.93 -5.59
C ASP A 206 14.04 20.64 -6.42
N ALA A 207 14.55 19.41 -6.43
CA ALA A 207 15.75 19.01 -7.16
C ALA A 207 15.49 18.58 -8.62
N THR A 208 14.23 18.33 -9.02
CA THR A 208 13.84 18.16 -10.44
C THR A 208 13.60 19.47 -11.17
N ALA A 209 13.66 20.60 -10.47
CA ALA A 209 13.76 21.88 -11.15
C ALA A 209 15.14 21.90 -11.84
N PRO A 210 15.23 22.00 -13.19
CA PRO A 210 16.52 22.16 -13.83
C PRO A 210 17.26 23.35 -13.20
N ALA A 211 18.59 23.22 -13.04
CA ALA A 211 19.45 24.29 -12.58
C ALA A 211 19.40 25.43 -13.61
N GLY A 212 18.47 26.37 -13.41
CA GLY A 212 18.25 27.49 -14.31
C GLY A 212 16.79 27.63 -14.72
N GLY A 213 16.03 28.36 -13.91
CA GLY A 213 14.81 29.04 -14.35
C GLY A 213 13.52 28.42 -13.83
N ASP A 214 12.70 29.28 -13.22
CA ASP A 214 11.26 29.17 -13.31
C ASP A 214 10.91 28.66 -14.71
N TRP A 215 10.22 27.52 -14.79
CA TRP A 215 9.44 27.25 -15.98
C TRP A 215 8.66 28.54 -16.24
N ALA A 216 8.87 29.17 -17.40
CA ALA A 216 8.14 30.35 -17.83
C ALA A 216 6.68 29.94 -18.13
N HIS A 217 6.00 29.42 -17.12
CA HIS A 217 4.63 29.02 -17.20
C HIS A 217 3.81 30.29 -17.33
N ALA A 218 2.96 30.34 -18.34
CA ALA A 218 1.90 31.32 -18.34
C ALA A 218 1.04 31.06 -17.09
N VAL A 219 0.96 32.06 -16.20
CA VAL A 219 0.11 31.99 -15.02
C VAL A 219 -1.32 32.09 -15.49
N MET A 220 -2.10 31.06 -15.27
CA MET A 220 -3.53 31.05 -15.53
C MET A 220 -4.26 31.58 -14.31
N ALA A 221 -5.00 32.67 -14.50
CA ALA A 221 -5.89 33.27 -13.52
C ALA A 221 -7.31 33.30 -14.12
N PRO A 222 -8.10 32.23 -13.94
CA PRO A 222 -9.47 32.19 -14.43
C PRO A 222 -10.33 33.18 -13.64
N ASP A 223 -11.19 33.95 -14.33
CA ASP A 223 -12.11 34.89 -13.67
C ASP A 223 -13.11 34.18 -12.73
N GLU A 224 -13.40 32.90 -13.03
CA GLU A 224 -14.26 32.01 -12.24
C GLU A 224 -13.58 31.49 -10.96
N ALA A 225 -12.26 31.69 -10.82
CA ALA A 225 -11.54 31.26 -9.63
C ALA A 225 -11.80 32.23 -8.48
N ALA A 226 -12.34 31.71 -7.38
CA ALA A 226 -12.64 32.47 -6.17
C ALA A 226 -12.05 31.76 -4.95
N ASP A 227 -11.53 32.54 -4.00
CA ASP A 227 -11.02 32.03 -2.71
C ASP A 227 -9.94 30.93 -2.85
N GLY A 228 -9.06 31.06 -3.85
CA GLY A 228 -8.01 30.06 -4.11
C GLY A 228 -8.53 28.74 -4.65
N ARG A 229 -9.76 28.70 -5.18
CA ARG A 229 -10.38 27.53 -5.81
C ARG A 229 -10.94 27.89 -7.18
N TRP A 230 -10.74 27.02 -8.15
CA TRP A 230 -11.40 27.09 -9.45
C TRP A 230 -12.35 25.91 -9.61
N LEU A 231 -13.65 26.23 -9.62
CA LEU A 231 -14.72 25.27 -9.82
C LEU A 231 -15.16 25.30 -11.29
N VAL A 232 -14.97 24.21 -12.01
CA VAL A 232 -15.43 24.05 -13.39
C VAL A 232 -16.56 23.02 -13.42
N THR A 233 -17.74 23.40 -13.90
CA THR A 233 -18.93 22.53 -13.89
C THR A 233 -19.05 21.62 -15.13
N ARG A 234 -17.97 21.50 -15.89
CA ARG A 234 -17.90 20.82 -17.18
C ARG A 234 -16.49 20.27 -17.36
N ASP A 235 -16.32 19.49 -18.42
CA ASP A 235 -15.03 19.02 -18.88
C ASP A 235 -14.04 20.18 -19.08
N LEU A 236 -12.78 19.94 -18.67
CA LEU A 236 -11.71 20.92 -18.70
C LEU A 236 -10.45 20.34 -19.34
N THR A 237 -9.98 21.00 -20.40
CA THR A 237 -8.61 20.84 -20.88
C THR A 237 -7.77 22.00 -20.35
N PHE A 238 -6.89 21.70 -19.39
CA PHE A 238 -5.92 22.63 -18.88
C PHE A 238 -4.70 22.66 -19.82
N PRO A 239 -4.27 23.83 -20.31
CA PRO A 239 -3.23 23.92 -21.32
C PRO A 239 -1.86 23.39 -20.84
N ALA A 240 -1.00 23.09 -21.81
CA ALA A 240 0.37 22.67 -21.55
C ALA A 240 1.23 23.84 -21.04
N ASN A 241 2.23 23.53 -20.21
CA ASN A 241 3.19 24.48 -19.66
C ASN A 241 2.55 25.69 -18.96
N THR A 242 1.36 25.54 -18.37
CA THR A 242 0.71 26.61 -17.60
C THR A 242 0.75 26.34 -16.11
N LEU A 243 0.72 27.42 -15.32
CA LEU A 243 0.74 27.39 -13.87
C LEU A 243 -0.62 27.85 -13.34
N TYR A 244 -1.24 27.04 -12.50
CA TYR A 244 -2.38 27.45 -11.69
C TYR A 244 -2.03 27.41 -10.21
N ARG A 245 -2.49 28.41 -9.46
CA ARG A 245 -2.31 28.55 -8.01
C ARG A 245 -3.68 28.47 -7.35
N GLY A 246 -3.92 27.40 -6.61
CA GLY A 246 -5.21 27.10 -5.99
C GLY A 246 -5.66 25.67 -6.23
N ASP A 247 -6.77 25.32 -5.61
CA ASP A 247 -7.43 24.03 -5.77
C ASP A 247 -8.27 24.01 -7.06
N LEU A 248 -8.05 23.02 -7.91
CA LEU A 248 -8.80 22.81 -9.14
C LEU A 248 -9.86 21.73 -8.92
N VAL A 249 -11.14 22.08 -9.06
CA VAL A 249 -12.27 21.15 -8.90
C VAL A 249 -13.08 21.12 -10.19
N VAL A 250 -13.14 19.96 -10.84
CA VAL A 250 -13.82 19.76 -12.13
C VAL A 250 -14.98 18.78 -11.97
N HIS A 251 -16.19 19.22 -12.27
CA HIS A 251 -17.38 18.35 -12.37
C HIS A 251 -17.49 17.79 -13.79
N GLY A 252 -16.55 16.94 -14.15
CA GLY A 252 -16.39 16.37 -15.48
C GLY A 252 -15.01 15.75 -15.61
N ASP A 253 -14.63 15.53 -16.85
CA ASP A 253 -13.33 14.98 -17.24
C ASP A 253 -12.25 16.09 -17.29
N LEU A 254 -11.03 15.76 -16.87
CA LEU A 254 -9.91 16.71 -16.77
C LEU A 254 -8.66 16.23 -17.52
N TRP A 255 -8.20 17.01 -18.48
CA TRP A 255 -6.92 16.79 -19.16
C TRP A 255 -5.93 17.89 -18.76
N LEU A 256 -4.81 17.53 -18.11
CA LEU A 256 -3.70 18.45 -17.86
C LEU A 256 -2.64 18.30 -18.95
N GLY A 257 -2.37 19.37 -19.68
CA GLY A 257 -1.35 19.37 -20.73
C GLY A 257 0.06 19.14 -20.18
N THR A 258 0.95 18.65 -21.05
CA THR A 258 2.37 18.40 -20.74
C THR A 258 3.02 19.60 -20.05
N GLY A 259 3.77 19.35 -18.98
CA GLY A 259 4.47 20.39 -18.23
C GLY A 259 3.57 21.33 -17.43
N ALA A 260 2.27 21.06 -17.31
CA ALA A 260 1.40 21.86 -16.45
C ALA A 260 1.82 21.76 -14.98
N ARG A 261 1.66 22.85 -14.23
CA ARG A 261 1.92 22.90 -12.79
C ARG A 261 0.69 23.41 -12.05
N ILE A 262 0.28 22.68 -11.01
CA ILE A 262 -0.79 23.08 -10.11
C ILE A 262 -0.24 23.17 -8.69
N ILE A 263 -0.27 24.38 -8.14
CA ILE A 263 0.07 24.65 -6.74
C ILE A 263 -1.23 24.60 -5.93
N GLY A 264 -1.66 23.39 -5.60
CA GLY A 264 -2.92 23.10 -4.93
C GLY A 264 -3.37 21.68 -5.21
N SER A 265 -4.57 21.33 -4.74
CA SER A 265 -5.16 20.01 -4.97
C SER A 265 -6.00 19.98 -6.24
N VAL A 266 -6.06 18.82 -6.88
CA VAL A 266 -6.85 18.57 -8.09
C VAL A 266 -7.90 17.51 -7.76
N LYS A 267 -9.16 17.83 -8.04
CA LYS A 267 -10.29 16.91 -7.90
C LYS A 267 -11.14 16.91 -9.16
N ALA A 268 -11.47 15.73 -9.67
CA ALA A 268 -12.44 15.56 -10.75
C ALA A 268 -13.54 14.56 -10.36
N SER A 269 -14.79 14.83 -10.76
CA SER A 269 -15.85 13.81 -10.69
C SER A 269 -15.82 12.83 -11.86
N GLY A 270 -15.12 13.17 -12.94
CA GLY A 270 -14.81 12.27 -14.04
C GLY A 270 -13.43 11.65 -13.90
N SER A 271 -12.81 11.36 -15.02
CA SER A 271 -11.44 10.82 -15.11
C SER A 271 -10.42 11.96 -15.28
N ILE A 272 -9.16 11.68 -14.93
CA ILE A 272 -8.06 12.66 -15.02
C ILE A 272 -6.93 12.08 -15.88
N TRP A 273 -6.49 12.84 -16.89
CA TRP A 273 -5.32 12.53 -17.70
C TRP A 273 -4.25 13.58 -17.47
N LEU A 274 -3.07 13.15 -17.03
CA LEU A 274 -1.90 14.00 -16.88
C LEU A 274 -0.95 13.78 -18.05
N GLY A 275 -0.64 14.85 -18.78
CA GLY A 275 0.44 14.87 -19.75
C GLY A 275 1.81 14.69 -19.09
N ALA A 276 2.86 14.49 -19.89
CA ALA A 276 4.19 14.23 -19.34
C ALA A 276 4.71 15.44 -18.54
N ARG A 277 5.53 15.19 -17.52
CA ARG A 277 6.18 16.23 -16.71
C ARG A 277 5.20 17.18 -15.99
N VAL A 278 3.98 16.72 -15.71
CA VAL A 278 3.01 17.48 -14.90
C VAL A 278 3.42 17.46 -13.43
N ARG A 279 3.23 18.59 -12.75
CA ARG A 279 3.51 18.74 -11.31
C ARG A 279 2.28 19.19 -10.53
N ILE A 280 1.96 18.47 -9.46
CA ILE A 280 0.85 18.78 -8.56
C ILE A 280 1.40 18.84 -7.13
N ASP A 281 1.35 20.00 -6.50
CA ASP A 281 1.89 20.20 -5.14
C ASP A 281 0.87 19.79 -4.03
N GLY A 282 -0.36 19.43 -4.41
CA GLY A 282 -1.44 18.94 -3.52
C GLY A 282 -1.91 17.52 -3.82
N ALA A 283 -3.15 17.21 -3.42
CA ALA A 283 -3.78 15.92 -3.66
C ALA A 283 -4.27 15.79 -5.12
N LEU A 284 -4.39 14.56 -5.63
CA LEU A 284 -4.98 14.23 -6.92
C LEU A 284 -6.07 13.18 -6.73
N ILE A 285 -7.34 13.56 -6.95
CA ILE A 285 -8.48 12.69 -6.64
C ILE A 285 -9.44 12.66 -7.84
N ALA A 286 -9.79 11.47 -8.29
CA ALA A 286 -10.79 11.26 -9.35
C ALA A 286 -11.86 10.26 -8.88
N ALA A 287 -13.11 10.45 -9.28
CA ALA A 287 -14.11 9.37 -9.18
C ALA A 287 -14.02 8.39 -10.38
N GLY A 288 -13.44 8.83 -11.50
CA GLY A 288 -13.15 7.98 -12.65
C GLY A 288 -11.79 7.29 -12.54
N THR A 289 -11.10 7.19 -13.68
CA THR A 289 -9.73 6.69 -13.77
C THR A 289 -8.72 7.84 -13.69
N ILE A 290 -7.47 7.55 -13.32
CA ILE A 290 -6.36 8.51 -13.41
C ILE A 290 -5.28 7.89 -14.31
N SER A 291 -4.96 8.56 -15.41
CA SER A 291 -3.82 8.20 -16.26
C SER A 291 -2.73 9.24 -16.09
N VAL A 292 -1.58 8.84 -15.53
CA VAL A 292 -0.42 9.69 -15.31
C VAL A 292 0.65 9.36 -16.34
N ALA A 293 0.99 10.30 -17.23
CA ALA A 293 2.10 10.09 -18.14
C ALA A 293 3.47 10.14 -17.42
N ARG A 294 4.55 9.92 -18.16
CA ARG A 294 5.91 9.86 -17.62
C ARG A 294 6.39 11.15 -16.94
N GLU A 295 7.33 10.99 -16.01
CA GLU A 295 8.09 12.07 -15.36
C GLU A 295 7.21 13.06 -14.56
N CYS A 296 6.02 12.65 -14.12
CA CYS A 296 5.15 13.49 -13.30
C CYS A 296 5.57 13.47 -11.82
N VAL A 297 5.27 14.57 -11.12
CA VAL A 297 5.53 14.70 -9.67
C VAL A 297 4.26 15.11 -8.96
N ILE A 298 3.81 14.30 -8.00
CA ILE A 298 2.59 14.57 -7.22
C ILE A 298 2.95 14.52 -5.75
N ALA A 299 2.75 15.63 -5.03
CA ALA A 299 3.17 15.75 -3.63
C ALA A 299 2.20 15.10 -2.64
N GLY A 300 0.91 15.14 -2.95
CA GLY A 300 -0.16 14.72 -2.06
C GLY A 300 -0.64 13.29 -2.32
N PRO A 301 -1.76 12.91 -1.69
CA PRO A 301 -2.38 11.61 -1.91
C PRO A 301 -2.96 11.54 -3.31
N VAL A 302 -2.88 10.36 -3.91
CA VAL A 302 -3.46 10.05 -5.21
C VAL A 302 -4.52 8.97 -5.00
N ALA A 303 -5.75 9.26 -5.38
CA ALA A 303 -6.87 8.33 -5.19
C ALA A 303 -7.81 8.33 -6.40
N ALA A 304 -8.18 7.13 -6.86
CA ALA A 304 -9.22 6.93 -7.86
C ALA A 304 -10.23 5.87 -7.38
N GLU A 305 -11.50 5.99 -7.73
CA GLU A 305 -12.51 4.97 -7.40
C GLU A 305 -12.49 3.77 -8.36
N ARG A 306 -11.74 3.85 -9.47
CA ARG A 306 -11.66 2.78 -10.49
C ARG A 306 -10.24 2.26 -10.71
N GLU A 307 -9.42 3.04 -11.38
CA GLU A 307 -8.11 2.59 -11.88
C GLU A 307 -7.12 3.75 -11.90
N ILE A 308 -5.86 3.45 -11.63
CA ILE A 308 -4.74 4.38 -11.82
C ILE A 308 -3.65 3.71 -12.66
N ASP A 309 -3.28 4.35 -13.77
CA ASP A 309 -2.11 4.02 -14.56
C ASP A 309 -1.02 5.06 -14.32
N VAL A 310 0.15 4.64 -13.84
CA VAL A 310 1.29 5.52 -13.60
C VAL A 310 2.42 5.21 -14.56
N GLY A 311 2.71 6.15 -15.45
CA GLY A 311 3.81 6.10 -16.40
C GLY A 311 5.18 6.13 -15.73
N ALA A 312 6.22 5.86 -16.51
CA ALA A 312 7.58 5.70 -15.99
C ALA A 312 8.14 6.97 -15.34
N ARG A 313 9.05 6.76 -14.38
CA ARG A 313 9.85 7.82 -13.74
C ARG A 313 9.01 8.89 -13.02
N CYS A 314 7.82 8.52 -12.56
CA CYS A 314 7.00 9.39 -11.73
C CYS A 314 7.45 9.36 -10.26
N THR A 315 7.17 10.44 -9.53
CA THR A 315 7.40 10.51 -8.07
C THR A 315 6.11 10.93 -7.37
N ILE A 316 5.66 10.13 -6.42
CA ILE A 316 4.43 10.38 -5.65
C ILE A 316 4.80 10.47 -4.16
N GLY A 317 4.52 11.62 -3.56
CA GLY A 317 4.97 12.00 -2.22
C GLY A 317 6.43 12.44 -2.18
N ALA A 318 6.95 12.62 -0.98
CA ALA A 318 8.34 12.95 -0.72
C ALA A 318 8.84 12.24 0.54
N ALA A 319 10.16 12.20 0.73
CA ALA A 319 10.78 11.51 1.87
C ALA A 319 10.36 12.12 3.23
N ASP A 320 10.15 13.44 3.26
CA ASP A 320 9.69 14.21 4.42
C ASP A 320 8.15 14.21 4.55
N LYS A 321 7.43 14.06 3.43
CA LYS A 321 5.98 14.04 3.36
C LYS A 321 5.49 12.79 2.63
N ARG A 322 5.40 11.68 3.38
CA ARG A 322 4.84 10.41 2.89
C ARG A 322 3.35 10.56 2.57
N THR A 323 2.91 9.80 1.58
CA THR A 323 1.57 9.87 1.02
C THR A 323 1.03 8.48 0.66
N THR A 324 -0.17 8.45 0.12
CA THR A 324 -0.88 7.23 -0.29
C THR A 324 -1.25 7.29 -1.76
N LEU A 325 -1.05 6.17 -2.46
CA LEU A 325 -1.53 5.91 -3.82
C LEU A 325 -2.55 4.77 -3.75
N VAL A 326 -3.82 5.04 -4.07
CA VAL A 326 -4.91 4.07 -3.84
C VAL A 326 -5.90 4.05 -5.01
N ALA A 327 -6.16 2.87 -5.54
CA ALA A 327 -7.29 2.60 -6.44
C ALA A 327 -7.57 1.09 -6.44
N PRO A 328 -8.78 0.62 -6.79
CA PRO A 328 -9.05 -0.82 -6.94
C PRO A 328 -8.05 -1.52 -7.85
N VAL A 329 -7.77 -0.92 -9.01
CA VAL A 329 -6.76 -1.37 -9.98
C VAL A 329 -5.64 -0.34 -10.09
N LEU A 330 -4.38 -0.80 -10.05
CA LEU A 330 -3.18 0.04 -10.07
C LEU A 330 -2.09 -0.56 -10.95
N HIS A 331 -1.78 0.10 -12.06
CA HIS A 331 -0.63 -0.25 -12.90
C HIS A 331 0.47 0.79 -12.73
N VAL A 332 1.66 0.36 -12.33
CA VAL A 332 2.80 1.27 -12.10
C VAL A 332 3.97 0.87 -12.96
N CYS A 333 4.40 1.78 -13.84
CA CYS A 333 5.58 1.58 -14.65
C CYS A 333 6.86 1.47 -13.80
N ALA A 334 7.76 0.63 -14.27
CA ALA A 334 9.14 0.59 -13.83
C ALA A 334 9.80 1.99 -13.86
N GLY A 335 10.60 2.27 -12.83
CA GLY A 335 11.26 3.55 -12.59
C GLY A 335 10.47 4.54 -11.73
N THR A 336 9.21 4.25 -11.40
CA THR A 336 8.39 5.12 -10.54
C THR A 336 8.66 4.88 -9.06
N VAL A 337 8.56 5.95 -8.26
CA VAL A 337 8.78 5.94 -6.81
C VAL A 337 7.56 6.48 -6.08
N VAL A 338 7.12 5.76 -5.04
CA VAL A 338 6.06 6.18 -4.12
C VAL A 338 6.63 6.26 -2.71
N HIS A 339 6.45 7.38 -2.04
CA HIS A 339 6.82 7.55 -0.63
C HIS A 339 5.61 7.30 0.25
N GLY A 340 5.58 6.21 1.02
CA GLY A 340 4.47 5.86 1.90
C GLY A 340 3.80 4.55 1.53
N ALA A 341 2.56 4.59 1.04
CA ALA A 341 1.78 3.38 0.75
C ALA A 341 1.20 3.36 -0.67
N ALA A 342 1.15 2.17 -1.27
CA ALA A 342 0.40 1.89 -2.49
C ALA A 342 -0.57 0.73 -2.24
N CYS A 343 -1.84 0.90 -2.59
CA CYS A 343 -2.91 -0.05 -2.32
C CYS A 343 -3.78 -0.26 -3.55
N ALA A 344 -3.96 -1.53 -3.91
CA ALA A 344 -4.62 -2.03 -5.09
C ALA A 344 -5.39 -3.32 -4.77
N PRO A 345 -6.53 -3.22 -4.07
CA PRO A 345 -7.22 -4.39 -3.51
C PRO A 345 -7.75 -5.39 -4.54
N GLU A 346 -7.99 -4.96 -5.79
CA GLU A 346 -8.44 -5.85 -6.86
C GLU A 346 -7.25 -6.32 -7.72
N GLU A 347 -6.42 -5.40 -8.21
CA GLU A 347 -5.23 -5.72 -9.00
C GLU A 347 -4.17 -4.62 -8.91
N GLY A 348 -2.99 -4.93 -8.36
CA GLY A 348 -1.81 -4.07 -8.47
C GLY A 348 -0.73 -4.78 -9.29
N ARG A 349 -0.16 -4.11 -10.30
CA ARG A 349 0.87 -4.69 -11.18
C ARG A 349 2.00 -3.70 -11.48
N VAL A 350 3.23 -4.22 -11.49
CA VAL A 350 4.40 -3.50 -12.01
C VAL A 350 4.53 -3.77 -13.50
N VAL A 351 4.41 -2.74 -14.32
CA VAL A 351 4.45 -2.85 -15.79
C VAL A 351 5.74 -2.30 -16.36
N SER A 352 6.21 -2.88 -17.46
CA SER A 352 7.37 -2.36 -18.19
C SER A 352 7.00 -1.08 -18.98
N ASP A 353 7.96 -0.17 -19.20
CA ASP A 353 7.78 1.13 -19.91
C ASP A 353 7.25 0.98 -21.37
N GLY A 354 7.18 -0.26 -21.89
CA GLY A 354 6.64 -0.56 -23.21
C GLY A 354 5.14 -0.89 -23.29
N LEU A 355 4.42 -1.00 -22.15
CA LEU A 355 3.04 -1.53 -22.12
C LEU A 355 1.95 -0.50 -21.81
N VAL A 356 2.29 0.74 -21.40
CA VAL A 356 1.26 1.76 -21.20
C VAL A 356 0.84 2.29 -22.55
N ALA A 357 -0.28 1.76 -23.04
CA ALA A 357 -0.98 2.28 -24.20
C ALA A 357 -1.20 3.78 -23.98
N SER A 358 -0.55 4.60 -24.81
CA SER A 358 -0.94 6.00 -24.94
C SER A 358 -2.40 6.02 -25.41
N PRO A 359 -3.31 6.76 -24.76
CA PRO A 359 -4.62 7.02 -25.34
C PRO A 359 -4.50 7.77 -26.67
#